data_AF-A0A947JRS2-F1
#
_entry.id   AF-A0A947JRS2-F1
#
_cell.length_a   1.000
_cell.length_b   1.000
_cell.length_c   1.000
_cell.angle_alpha   90.00
_cell.angle_beta   90.00
_cell.angle_gamma   90.00
#
_symmetry.space_group_name_H-M   'P 1'
#
loop_
_entity.id
_entity.type
_entity.pdbx_description
1 polymer ?
#
loop_
_entity_poly.entity_id
_entity_poly.type
_entity_poly.pdbx_seq_one_letter_code
_entity_poly.pdbx_strand_id
1 'polypeptide(L)'
;MGTASTIAKLPDDIREQLNELLRDPRCSQLEVTARINEMLEEQGVDDRVSKSAVNRYSLSMAEAGKRLTQSREVANMWIGKLGATPQGQLGHLVNEILRTLAFDISLKLQDMDLTEETMPEVVGQLRHLSLVAMRLEKASSENVKREAEIKKQVLAQAAAMVTTAGKQSGISADTVDLIRKQILGIGQ
;
A
#
# COMPACT_ATOMS: atom_id res chain seq x y z
N MET A 1 -14.27 27.81 15.15
CA MET A 1 -14.92 26.94 14.15
C MET A 1 -14.83 27.64 12.80
N GLY A 2 -14.11 27.08 11.83
CA GLY A 2 -13.98 27.69 10.50
C GLY A 2 -15.33 27.70 9.79
N THR A 3 -15.71 28.82 9.18
CA THR A 3 -16.94 28.94 8.40
C THR A 3 -16.94 27.91 7.26
N ALA A 4 -18.04 27.16 7.13
CA ALA A 4 -18.22 26.23 6.02
C ALA A 4 -18.03 26.97 4.68
N SER A 5 -17.20 26.42 3.79
CA SER A 5 -16.91 27.01 2.48
C SER A 5 -18.21 27.26 1.71
N THR A 6 -18.36 28.43 1.09
CA THR A 6 -19.50 28.70 0.20
C THR A 6 -19.61 27.70 -0.94
N ILE A 7 -18.47 27.11 -1.36
CA ILE A 7 -18.43 26.02 -2.34
C ILE A 7 -19.13 24.75 -1.84
N ALA A 8 -19.06 24.46 -0.53
CA ALA A 8 -19.69 23.28 0.06
C ALA A 8 -21.22 23.39 0.16
N LYS A 9 -21.76 24.61 0.01
CA LYS A 9 -23.20 24.89 0.01
C LYS A 9 -23.81 24.93 -1.39
N LEU A 10 -22.98 24.88 -2.44
CA LEU A 10 -23.48 24.88 -3.81
C LEU A 10 -24.39 23.66 -4.05
N PRO A 11 -25.49 23.84 -4.81
CA PRO A 11 -26.21 22.73 -5.42
C PRO A 11 -25.27 21.77 -6.15
N ASP A 12 -25.60 20.48 -6.15
CA ASP A 12 -24.69 19.45 -6.67
C ASP A 12 -24.42 19.60 -8.18
N ASP A 13 -25.43 20.00 -8.95
CA ASP A 13 -25.32 20.31 -10.39
C ASP A 13 -24.38 21.49 -10.66
N ILE A 14 -24.49 22.57 -9.87
CA ILE A 14 -23.58 23.72 -9.96
C ILE A 14 -22.15 23.34 -9.53
N ARG A 15 -22.02 22.47 -8.52
CA ARG A 15 -20.73 21.97 -8.07
C ARG A 15 -20.06 21.08 -9.13
N GLU A 16 -20.83 20.29 -9.86
CA GLU A 16 -20.34 19.52 -11.01
C GLU A 16 -19.83 20.45 -12.12
N GLN A 17 -20.60 21.48 -12.48
CA GLN A 17 -20.16 22.51 -13.45
C GLN A 17 -18.89 23.24 -12.99
N LEU A 18 -18.79 23.59 -11.71
CA LEU A 18 -17.58 24.18 -11.13
C LEU A 18 -16.38 23.25 -11.32
N ASN A 19 -16.55 21.95 -11.06
CA ASN A 19 -15.49 20.97 -11.22
C ASN A 19 -15.05 20.79 -12.68
N GLU A 20 -15.99 20.82 -13.62
CA GLU A 20 -15.68 20.75 -15.05
C GLU A 20 -14.88 21.97 -15.51
N LEU A 21 -15.34 23.17 -15.15
CA LEU A 21 -14.64 24.41 -15.48
C LEU A 21 -13.24 24.48 -14.87
N LEU A 22 -13.06 23.99 -13.64
CA LEU A 22 -11.75 23.95 -12.97
C LEU A 22 -10.78 22.92 -13.57
N ARG A 23 -11.27 21.94 -14.34
CA ARG A 23 -10.42 20.99 -15.08
C ARG A 23 -9.93 21.54 -16.41
N ASP A 24 -10.62 22.52 -16.99
CA ASP A 24 -10.21 23.14 -18.24
C ASP A 24 -9.09 24.16 -18.00
N PRO A 25 -7.85 23.89 -18.44
CA PRO A 25 -6.73 24.80 -18.21
C PRO A 25 -6.87 26.15 -18.94
N ARG A 26 -7.86 26.27 -19.84
CA ARG A 26 -8.16 27.52 -20.57
C ARG A 26 -9.01 28.48 -19.76
N CYS A 27 -9.68 28.01 -18.71
CA CYS A 27 -10.54 28.84 -17.86
C CYS A 27 -9.76 29.39 -16.67
N SER A 28 -9.67 30.73 -16.56
CA SER A 28 -9.10 31.36 -15.38
C SER A 28 -10.06 31.26 -14.20
N GLN A 29 -9.54 31.25 -12.97
CA GLN A 29 -10.36 31.18 -11.75
C GLN A 29 -11.33 32.38 -11.64
N LEU A 30 -11.00 33.51 -12.27
CA LEU A 30 -11.91 34.66 -12.36
C LEU A 30 -13.11 34.36 -13.27
N GLU A 31 -12.87 33.80 -14.46
CA GLU A 31 -13.92 33.40 -15.40
C GLU A 31 -14.78 32.27 -14.83
N VAL A 32 -14.17 31.29 -14.18
CA VAL A 32 -14.90 30.21 -13.47
C VAL A 32 -15.81 30.80 -12.40
N THR A 33 -15.31 31.75 -11.59
CA THR A 33 -16.12 32.42 -10.56
C THR A 33 -17.29 33.18 -11.17
N ALA A 34 -17.07 33.89 -12.28
CA ALA A 34 -18.12 34.64 -12.96
C ALA A 34 -19.22 33.72 -13.49
N ARG A 35 -18.84 32.65 -14.21
CA ARG A 35 -19.80 31.68 -14.78
C ARG A 35 -20.61 30.96 -13.71
N ILE A 36 -20.00 30.56 -12.62
CA ILE A 36 -20.72 29.89 -11.52
C ILE A 36 -21.71 30.84 -10.85
N ASN A 37 -21.33 32.11 -10.66
CA ASN A 37 -22.25 33.10 -10.11
C ASN A 37 -23.39 33.47 -11.08
N GLU A 38 -23.18 33.37 -12.39
CA GLU A 38 -24.24 33.53 -13.41
C GLU A 38 -25.23 32.36 -13.35
N MET A 39 -24.74 31.12 -13.29
CA MET A 39 -25.61 29.94 -13.14
C MET A 39 -26.41 29.95 -11.84
N LEU A 40 -25.82 30.41 -10.73
CA LEU A 40 -26.53 30.56 -9.45
C LEU A 40 -27.66 31.59 -9.56
N GLU A 41 -27.42 32.70 -10.27
CA GLU A 41 -28.40 33.76 -10.51
C GLU A 41 -29.55 33.27 -11.40
N GLU A 42 -29.26 32.51 -12.46
CA GLU A 42 -30.27 31.88 -13.33
C GLU A 42 -31.17 30.89 -12.57
N GLN A 43 -30.63 30.21 -11.56
CA GLN A 43 -31.38 29.27 -10.71
C GLN A 43 -32.10 29.95 -9.54
N GLY A 44 -31.99 31.27 -9.38
CA GLY A 44 -32.59 32.01 -8.27
C GLY A 44 -31.95 31.70 -6.92
N VAL A 45 -30.67 31.31 -6.91
CA VAL A 45 -29.89 31.06 -5.69
C VAL A 45 -29.17 32.35 -5.30
N ASP A 46 -29.55 32.93 -4.16
CA ASP A 46 -28.98 34.20 -3.66
C ASP A 46 -27.51 34.08 -3.19
N ASP A 47 -27.02 32.86 -2.95
CA ASP A 47 -25.64 32.62 -2.53
C ASP A 47 -24.67 32.89 -3.68
N ARG A 48 -23.59 33.64 -3.40
CA ARG A 48 -22.50 33.87 -4.35
C ARG A 48 -21.18 33.30 -3.86
N VAL A 49 -20.36 32.85 -4.80
CA VAL A 49 -19.01 32.38 -4.54
C VAL A 49 -17.99 33.48 -4.84
N SER A 50 -16.94 33.56 -4.03
CA SER A 50 -15.83 34.48 -4.25
C SER A 50 -14.69 33.79 -5.00
N LYS A 51 -13.88 34.58 -5.72
CA LYS A 51 -12.66 34.10 -6.40
C LYS A 51 -11.72 33.37 -5.44
N SER A 52 -11.57 33.87 -4.22
CA SER A 52 -10.71 33.25 -3.21
C SER A 52 -11.25 31.89 -2.75
N ALA A 53 -12.58 31.71 -2.67
CA ALA A 53 -13.19 30.43 -2.35
C ALA A 53 -12.97 29.42 -3.47
N VAL A 54 -13.17 29.83 -4.73
CA VAL A 54 -12.89 29.02 -5.92
C VAL A 54 -11.41 28.63 -6.01
N ASN A 55 -10.50 29.57 -5.74
CA ASN A 55 -9.05 29.31 -5.75
C ASN A 55 -8.63 28.29 -4.70
N ARG A 56 -9.09 28.43 -3.45
CA ARG A 56 -8.81 27.46 -2.39
C ARG A 56 -9.34 26.07 -2.73
N TYR A 57 -10.55 26.00 -3.31
CA TYR A 57 -11.13 24.75 -3.76
C TYR A 57 -10.32 24.09 -4.89
N SER A 58 -9.92 24.88 -5.90
CA SER A 58 -9.06 24.43 -6.99
C SER A 58 -7.73 23.86 -6.49
N LEU A 59 -7.07 24.55 -5.56
CA LEU A 59 -5.83 24.07 -4.93
C LEU A 59 -6.02 22.74 -4.19
N SER A 60 -7.12 22.62 -3.43
CA SER A 60 -7.45 21.37 -2.72
C SER A 60 -7.70 20.21 -3.70
N MET A 61 -8.41 20.46 -4.81
CA MET A 61 -8.64 19.46 -5.86
C MET A 61 -7.33 19.08 -6.57
N ALA A 62 -6.45 20.04 -6.84
CA ALA A 62 -5.14 19.77 -7.43
C ALA A 62 -4.26 18.91 -6.52
N GLU A 63 -4.26 19.18 -5.21
CA GLU A 63 -3.54 18.38 -4.22
C GLU A 63 -4.11 16.95 -4.12
N ALA A 64 -5.44 16.83 -4.05
CA ALA A 64 -6.11 15.52 -4.06
C ALA A 64 -5.80 14.74 -5.34
N GLY A 65 -5.83 15.40 -6.50
CA GLY A 65 -5.48 14.81 -7.79
C GLY A 65 -4.02 14.35 -7.85
N LYS A 66 -3.08 15.16 -7.36
CA LYS A 66 -1.65 14.78 -7.25
C LYS A 66 -1.47 13.54 -6.38
N ARG A 67 -2.11 13.50 -5.21
CA ARG A 67 -2.08 12.33 -4.33
C ARG A 67 -2.64 11.09 -5.02
N LEU A 68 -3.77 11.22 -5.74
CA LEU A 68 -4.38 10.11 -6.48
C LEU A 68 -3.48 9.57 -7.59
N THR A 69 -2.85 10.45 -8.39
CA THR A 69 -1.91 10.04 -9.45
C THR A 69 -0.71 9.31 -8.85
N GLN A 70 -0.11 9.85 -7.79
CA GLN A 70 0.99 9.18 -7.07
C GLN A 70 0.56 7.81 -6.55
N SER A 71 -0.62 7.70 -5.94
CA SER A 71 -1.15 6.40 -5.48
C SER A 71 -1.35 5.41 -6.63
N ARG A 72 -1.79 5.87 -7.80
CA ARG A 72 -1.95 5.02 -9.00
C ARG A 72 -0.62 4.56 -9.57
N GLU A 73 0.38 5.42 -9.65
CA GLU A 73 1.73 5.06 -10.10
C GLU A 73 2.35 4.00 -9.19
N VAL A 74 2.25 4.23 -7.88
CA VAL A 74 2.67 3.28 -6.85
C VAL A 74 1.92 1.96 -7.02
N ALA A 75 0.59 1.98 -7.13
CA ALA A 75 -0.22 0.78 -7.35
C ALA A 75 0.16 0.03 -8.64
N ASN A 76 0.39 0.73 -9.75
CA ASN A 76 0.81 0.11 -11.02
C ASN A 76 2.17 -0.56 -10.92
N MET A 77 3.14 0.10 -10.26
CA MET A 77 4.44 -0.51 -9.97
C MET A 77 4.27 -1.79 -9.15
N TRP A 78 3.39 -1.78 -8.14
CA TRP A 78 3.12 -2.95 -7.32
C TRP A 78 2.42 -4.07 -8.09
N ILE A 79 1.40 -3.76 -8.90
CA ILE A 79 0.72 -4.76 -9.74
C ILE A 79 1.72 -5.44 -10.68
N GLY A 80 2.63 -4.68 -11.29
CA GLY A 80 3.70 -5.25 -12.13
C GLY A 80 4.62 -6.20 -11.36
N LYS A 81 5.04 -5.82 -10.15
CA LYS A 81 5.88 -6.67 -9.29
C LYS A 81 5.13 -7.92 -8.79
N LEU A 82 3.92 -7.75 -8.27
CA LEU A 82 3.10 -8.83 -7.70
C LEU A 82 2.64 -9.82 -8.77
N GLY A 83 2.25 -9.33 -9.96
CA GLY A 83 1.80 -10.17 -11.07
C GLY A 83 2.91 -11.04 -11.68
N ALA A 84 4.17 -10.61 -11.59
CA ALA A 84 5.33 -11.39 -12.02
C ALA A 84 5.90 -12.31 -10.92
N THR A 85 5.39 -12.22 -9.69
CA THR A 85 5.91 -12.97 -8.55
C THR A 85 5.30 -14.38 -8.52
N PRO A 86 6.10 -15.45 -8.37
CA PRO A 86 5.59 -16.80 -8.20
C PRO A 86 4.59 -16.89 -7.03
N GLN A 87 3.54 -17.72 -7.16
CA GLN A 87 2.45 -17.84 -6.16
C GLN A 87 2.95 -18.06 -4.72
N GLY A 88 4.11 -18.71 -4.53
CA GLY A 88 4.72 -18.92 -3.21
C GLY A 88 5.53 -17.74 -2.64
N GLN A 89 5.87 -16.73 -3.44
CA GLN A 89 6.66 -15.56 -3.03
C GLN A 89 5.81 -14.31 -2.82
N LEU A 90 4.53 -14.34 -3.19
CA LEU A 90 3.60 -13.21 -3.06
C LEU A 90 3.48 -12.71 -1.61
N GLY A 91 3.39 -13.63 -0.65
CA GLY A 91 3.30 -13.29 0.77
C GLY A 91 4.54 -12.59 1.31
N HIS A 92 5.74 -13.00 0.85
CA HIS A 92 7.00 -12.34 1.20
C HIS A 92 7.07 -10.92 0.64
N LEU A 93 6.66 -10.73 -0.62
CA LEU A 93 6.61 -9.40 -1.24
C LEU A 93 5.63 -8.46 -0.53
N VAL A 94 4.43 -8.94 -0.16
CA VAL A 94 3.45 -8.14 0.60
C VAL A 94 4.01 -7.72 1.96
N ASN A 95 4.70 -8.64 2.66
CA ASN A 95 5.34 -8.30 3.93
C ASN A 95 6.42 -7.23 3.77
N GLU A 96 7.22 -7.30 2.70
CA GLU A 96 8.26 -6.31 2.44
C GLU A 96 7.67 -4.93 2.12
N ILE A 97 6.58 -4.88 1.35
CA ILE A 97 5.85 -3.64 1.07
C ILE A 97 5.36 -2.98 2.36
N LEU A 98 4.71 -3.76 3.22
CA LEU A 98 4.19 -3.25 4.48
C LEU A 98 5.32 -2.76 5.41
N ARG A 99 6.49 -3.42 5.35
CA ARG A 99 7.69 -2.98 6.08
C ARG A 99 8.19 -1.63 5.56
N THR A 100 8.28 -1.44 4.24
CA THR A 100 8.65 -0.15 3.63
C THR A 100 7.66 0.96 4.02
N LEU A 101 6.35 0.69 3.93
CA LEU A 101 5.33 1.69 4.31
C LEU A 101 5.40 2.05 5.79
N ALA A 102 5.62 1.07 6.67
CA ALA A 102 5.78 1.33 8.10
C ALA A 102 7.02 2.21 8.37
N PHE A 103 8.11 1.99 7.64
CA PHE A 103 9.30 2.82 7.71
C PHE A 103 9.04 4.26 7.21
N ASP A 104 8.41 4.42 6.05
CA ASP A 104 8.07 5.74 5.51
C ASP A 104 7.17 6.55 6.44
N ILE A 105 6.18 5.90 7.06
CA ILE A 105 5.32 6.53 8.06
C ILE A 105 6.15 6.90 9.29
N SER A 106 7.04 6.03 9.76
CA SER A 106 7.92 6.33 10.89
C SER A 106 8.78 7.56 10.65
N LEU A 107 9.30 7.76 9.44
CA LEU A 107 10.06 8.98 9.08
C LEU A 107 9.16 10.22 9.14
N LYS A 108 7.95 10.15 8.57
CA LYS A 108 7.00 11.28 8.63
C LYS A 108 6.60 11.65 10.05
N LEU A 109 6.50 10.67 10.95
CA LEU A 109 6.23 10.92 12.37
C LEU A 109 7.41 11.58 13.08
N GLN A 110 8.64 11.33 12.65
CA GLN A 110 9.83 12.00 13.19
C GLN A 110 9.89 13.47 12.79
N ASP A 111 9.38 13.81 11.60
CA ASP A 111 9.32 15.18 11.08
C ASP A 111 8.17 16.01 11.68
N MET A 112 7.30 15.42 12.51
CA MET A 112 6.20 16.13 13.15
C MET A 112 6.66 16.88 14.42
N ASP A 113 6.23 18.13 14.56
CA ASP A 113 6.38 18.87 15.81
C ASP A 113 5.55 18.22 16.93
N LEU A 114 6.25 17.77 17.97
CA LEU A 114 5.66 17.16 19.15
C LEU A 114 5.22 18.26 20.12
N THR A 115 3.92 18.54 20.15
CA THR A 115 3.28 19.45 21.10
C THR A 115 2.33 18.67 22.01
N GLU A 116 1.86 19.28 23.11
CA GLU A 116 0.86 18.63 23.97
C GLU A 116 -0.43 18.25 23.22
N GLU A 117 -0.76 18.97 22.13
CA GLU A 117 -1.93 18.71 21.28
C GLU A 117 -1.70 17.56 20.29
N THR A 118 -0.51 17.46 19.67
CA THR A 118 -0.22 16.42 18.66
C THR A 118 0.27 15.10 19.28
N MET A 119 0.80 15.14 20.49
CA MET A 119 1.43 14.00 21.16
C MET A 119 0.50 12.79 21.37
N PRO A 120 -0.77 12.93 21.77
CA PRO A 120 -1.67 11.77 21.91
C PRO A 120 -1.90 11.02 20.59
N GLU A 121 -2.03 11.75 19.48
CA GLU A 121 -2.22 11.17 18.15
C GLU A 121 -0.95 10.44 17.68
N VAL A 122 0.22 11.09 17.81
CA VAL A 122 1.52 10.50 17.44
C VAL A 122 1.79 9.22 18.23
N VAL A 123 1.51 9.21 19.54
CA VAL A 123 1.64 8.00 20.38
C VAL A 123 0.70 6.89 19.91
N GLY A 124 -0.53 7.22 19.51
CA GLY A 124 -1.46 6.27 18.91
C GLY A 124 -0.92 5.66 17.62
N GLN A 125 -0.41 6.49 16.72
CA GLN A 125 0.17 6.06 15.43
C GLN A 125 1.42 5.20 15.63
N LEU A 126 2.31 5.55 16.57
CA LEU A 126 3.47 4.73 16.95
C LEU A 126 3.07 3.36 17.51
N ARG A 127 2.01 3.30 18.33
CA ARG A 127 1.46 2.02 18.83
C ARG A 127 0.97 1.16 17.67
N HIS A 128 0.25 1.73 16.72
CA HIS A 128 -0.22 1.00 15.54
C HIS A 128 0.95 0.49 14.70
N LEU A 129 1.96 1.32 14.44
CA LEU A 129 3.18 0.89 13.73
C LEU A 129 3.90 -0.24 14.44
N SER A 130 4.01 -0.18 15.76
CA SER A 130 4.65 -1.22 16.57
C SER A 130 3.90 -2.56 16.45
N LEU A 131 2.57 -2.53 16.45
CA LEU A 131 1.73 -3.70 16.23
C LEU A 131 1.87 -4.28 14.81
N VAL A 132 1.97 -3.41 13.79
CA VAL A 132 2.22 -3.83 12.41
C VAL A 132 3.58 -4.50 12.31
N ALA A 133 4.65 -3.90 12.86
CA ALA A 133 5.99 -4.47 12.86
C ALA A 133 6.03 -5.85 13.54
N MET A 134 5.39 -5.99 14.71
CA MET A 134 5.30 -7.27 15.42
C MET A 134 4.59 -8.34 14.58
N ARG A 135 3.50 -7.99 13.89
CA ARG A 135 2.75 -8.93 13.03
C ARG A 135 3.56 -9.34 11.80
N LEU A 136 4.28 -8.40 11.18
CA LEU A 136 5.17 -8.69 10.06
C LEU A 136 6.30 -9.63 10.46
N GLU A 137 6.90 -9.40 11.62
CA GLU A 137 7.97 -10.25 12.12
C GLU A 137 7.47 -11.66 12.44
N LYS A 138 6.28 -11.78 13.03
CA LYS A 138 5.62 -13.07 13.25
C LYS A 138 5.36 -13.81 11.93
N ALA A 139 4.80 -13.12 10.93
CA ALA A 139 4.53 -13.71 9.62
C ALA A 139 5.82 -14.17 8.92
N SER A 140 6.89 -13.38 9.00
CA SER A 140 8.23 -13.75 8.51
C SER A 140 8.74 -15.02 9.20
N SER A 141 8.68 -15.07 10.53
CA SER A 141 9.09 -16.25 11.30
C SER A 141 8.30 -17.51 10.93
N GLU A 142 6.98 -17.39 10.73
CA GLU A 142 6.13 -18.49 10.28
C GLU A 142 6.49 -18.96 8.88
N ASN A 143 6.80 -18.05 7.95
CA ASN A 143 7.26 -18.40 6.61
C ASN A 143 8.59 -19.17 6.66
N VAL A 144 9.57 -18.69 7.43
CA VAL A 144 10.87 -19.36 7.60
C VAL A 144 10.69 -20.77 8.18
N LYS A 145 9.83 -20.92 9.19
CA LYS A 145 9.51 -22.24 9.78
C LYS A 145 8.87 -23.16 8.75
N ARG A 146 7.92 -22.65 7.96
CA ARG A 146 7.26 -23.43 6.91
C ARG A 146 8.25 -23.87 5.82
N GLU A 147 9.14 -22.98 5.39
CA GLU A 147 10.19 -23.32 4.40
C GLU A 147 11.15 -24.38 4.94
N ALA A 148 11.57 -24.28 6.21
CA ALA A 148 12.41 -25.28 6.84
C ALA A 148 11.71 -26.65 6.92
N GLU A 149 10.41 -26.68 7.25
CA GLU A 149 9.63 -27.91 7.30
C GLU A 149 9.42 -28.52 5.90
N ILE A 150 9.10 -27.70 4.90
CA ILE A 150 9.01 -28.16 3.49
C ILE A 150 10.35 -28.75 3.05
N LYS A 151 11.47 -28.06 3.32
CA LYS A 151 12.80 -28.57 2.99
C LYS A 151 13.09 -29.90 3.67
N LYS A 152 12.77 -30.03 4.96
CA LYS A 152 12.91 -31.29 5.71
C LYS A 152 12.08 -32.42 5.11
N GLN A 153 10.83 -32.16 4.73
CA GLN A 153 9.95 -33.13 4.09
C GLN A 153 10.48 -33.56 2.72
N VAL A 154 10.95 -32.62 1.90
CA VAL A 154 11.56 -32.90 0.60
C VAL A 154 12.81 -33.77 0.74
N LEU A 155 13.70 -33.44 1.69
CA LEU A 155 14.91 -34.24 1.95
C LEU A 155 14.55 -35.65 2.44
N ALA A 156 13.55 -35.78 3.31
CA ALA A 156 13.07 -37.08 3.78
C ALA A 156 12.46 -37.93 2.65
N GLN A 157 11.67 -37.31 1.77
CA GLN A 157 11.12 -37.98 0.58
C GLN A 157 12.23 -38.42 -0.38
N ALA A 158 13.20 -37.56 -0.67
CA ALA A 158 14.34 -37.88 -1.51
C ALA A 158 15.16 -39.06 -0.95
N ALA A 159 15.42 -39.05 0.36
CA ALA A 159 16.06 -40.17 1.07
C ALA A 159 15.29 -41.50 0.94
N ALA A 160 13.95 -41.46 1.03
CA ALA A 160 13.10 -42.63 0.87
C ALA A 160 13.09 -43.15 -0.58
N MET A 161 13.09 -42.24 -1.56
CA MET A 161 13.18 -42.58 -2.97
C MET A 161 14.50 -43.27 -3.30
N VAL A 162 15.64 -42.77 -2.80
CA VAL A 162 16.95 -43.43 -2.98
C VAL A 162 16.96 -44.83 -2.39
N THR A 163 16.33 -45.02 -1.22
CA THR A 163 16.21 -46.35 -0.60
C THR A 163 15.44 -47.31 -1.51
N THR A 164 14.35 -46.85 -2.12
CA THR A 164 13.51 -47.66 -3.01
C THR A 164 14.23 -47.97 -4.33
N ALA A 165 14.77 -46.94 -4.98
CA ALA A 165 15.48 -47.06 -6.25
C ALA A 165 16.77 -47.89 -6.13
N GLY A 166 17.52 -47.72 -5.04
CA GLY A 166 18.74 -48.48 -4.77
C GLY A 166 18.47 -49.98 -4.61
N LYS A 167 17.40 -50.34 -3.89
CA LYS A 167 16.94 -51.74 -3.79
C LYS A 167 16.56 -52.33 -5.15
N GLN A 168 15.84 -51.57 -5.97
CA GLN A 168 15.43 -52.02 -7.31
C GLN A 168 16.62 -52.16 -8.27
N SER A 169 17.64 -51.33 -8.11
CA SER A 169 18.82 -51.30 -8.99
C SER A 169 19.96 -52.21 -8.52
N GLY A 170 19.76 -52.98 -7.45
CA GLY A 170 20.78 -53.89 -6.90
C GLY A 170 21.99 -53.18 -6.27
N ILE A 171 21.85 -51.92 -5.86
CA ILE A 171 22.89 -51.18 -5.15
C ILE A 171 23.03 -51.76 -3.73
N SER A 172 24.27 -51.86 -3.22
CA SER A 172 24.52 -52.36 -1.87
C SER A 172 23.86 -51.48 -0.80
N ALA A 173 23.45 -52.09 0.31
CA ALA A 173 22.82 -51.38 1.43
C ALA A 173 23.72 -50.26 1.97
N ASP A 174 25.03 -50.51 2.06
CA ASP A 174 26.02 -49.55 2.55
C ASP A 174 26.10 -48.30 1.66
N THR A 175 26.04 -48.47 0.33
CA THR A 175 26.06 -47.34 -0.61
C THR A 175 24.75 -46.55 -0.56
N VAL A 176 23.60 -47.22 -0.42
CA VAL A 176 22.30 -46.55 -0.23
C VAL A 176 22.29 -45.71 1.05
N ASP A 177 22.82 -46.24 2.14
CA ASP A 177 22.89 -45.54 3.42
C ASP A 177 23.86 -44.35 3.39
N LEU A 178 24.98 -44.46 2.66
CA LEU A 178 25.90 -43.34 2.44
C LEU A 178 25.20 -42.18 1.71
N ILE A 179 24.53 -42.47 0.60
CA ILE A 179 23.82 -41.45 -0.20
C ILE A 179 22.68 -40.82 0.62
N ARG A 180 21.95 -41.62 1.40
CA ARG A 180 20.89 -41.13 2.29
C ARG A 180 21.43 -40.14 3.34
N LYS A 181 22.57 -40.46 3.97
CA LYS A 181 23.22 -39.56 4.94
C LYS A 181 23.67 -38.25 4.29
N GLN A 182 24.18 -38.31 3.05
CA GLN A 182 24.56 -37.11 2.30
C GLN A 182 23.35 -36.23 1.95
N ILE A 183 22.24 -36.81 1.48
CA ILE A 183 20.99 -36.07 1.19
C ILE A 183 20.46 -35.38 2.45
N LEU A 184 20.47 -36.09 3.58
CA LEU A 184 19.99 -35.54 4.85
C LEU A 184 20.99 -34.60 5.53
N GLY A 185 22.22 -34.47 5.01
CA GLY A 185 23.29 -33.67 5.59
C GLY A 185 23.86 -34.22 6.91
N ILE A 186 23.71 -35.52 7.19
CA ILE A 186 24.10 -36.18 8.46
C ILE A 186 25.47 -36.87 8.32
N GLY A 187 26.42 -36.23 7.66
CA GLY A 187 27.70 -36.86 7.30
C GLY A 187 28.84 -35.89 6.98
N GLN A 188 28.77 -34.67 7.52
CA GLN A 188 29.89 -33.75 7.63
C GLN A 188 30.32 -33.63 9.09
#